data_AF-A0A0A9VVW4-F1
#
_entry.id   AF-A0A0A9VVW4-F1
#
_cell.length_a   1.000
_cell.length_b   1.000
_cell.length_c   1.000
_cell.angle_alpha   90.00
_cell.angle_beta   90.00
_cell.angle_gamma   90.00
#
_symmetry.space_group_name_H-M   'P 1'
#
loop_
_entity.id
_entity.type
_entity.pdbx_description
1 polymer ?
#
loop_
_entity_poly.entity_id
_entity_poly.type
_entity_poly.pdbx_seq_one_letter_code
_entity_poly.pdbx_strand_id
1 'polypeptide(L)'
;MIVDLDAHQGNGYAKDFKGNENIFIMDVYNKNIYPHDLEAKEAIRCKVELQHYTSDFEYLDEVERNLEQSLSRFYPDLIVYNAGTDILDGDPLGRLSISPKVVI
;
A
#
# COMPACT_ATOMS: atom_id res chain seq x y z
N MET A 1 5.81 -11.41 4.09
CA MET A 1 5.50 -9.96 4.06
C MET A 1 4.54 -9.71 2.90
N ILE A 2 3.59 -8.80 3.09
CA ILE A 2 2.68 -8.33 2.05
C ILE A 2 3.10 -6.90 1.73
N VAL A 3 3.33 -6.64 0.44
CA VAL A 3 3.50 -5.30 -0.12
C VAL A 3 2.31 -5.06 -1.01
N ASP A 4 1.42 -4.17 -0.58
CA ASP A 4 0.20 -3.83 -1.30
C ASP A 4 0.27 -2.42 -1.84
N LEU A 5 0.18 -2.31 -3.16
CA LEU A 5 0.27 -1.07 -3.93
C LEU A 5 -1.04 -0.74 -4.67
N ASP A 6 -2.15 -1.40 -4.33
CA ASP A 6 -3.49 -1.02 -4.80
C ASP A 6 -3.88 0.37 -4.29
N ALA A 7 -4.71 1.11 -5.05
CA ALA A 7 -5.13 2.44 -4.63
C ALA A 7 -5.97 2.40 -3.35
N HIS A 8 -6.66 1.29 -3.09
CA HIS A 8 -7.51 1.07 -1.94
C HIS A 8 -6.75 0.33 -0.84
N GLN A 9 -7.08 0.62 0.42
CA GLN A 9 -6.52 -0.11 1.54
C GLN A 9 -6.87 -1.60 1.46
N GLY A 10 -5.88 -2.47 1.64
CA GLY A 10 -6.02 -3.92 1.69
C GLY A 10 -6.68 -4.44 2.96
N ASN A 11 -7.90 -3.98 3.26
CA ASN A 11 -8.57 -4.21 4.53
C ASN A 11 -8.95 -5.68 4.81
N GLY A 12 -9.24 -6.47 3.77
CA GLY A 12 -9.66 -7.87 3.90
C GLY A 12 -8.58 -8.73 4.56
N TYR A 13 -7.43 -8.88 3.91
CA TYR A 13 -6.33 -9.69 4.45
C TYR A 13 -5.72 -9.03 5.70
N ALA A 14 -5.77 -7.71 5.84
CA ALA A 14 -5.31 -7.03 7.05
C ALA A 14 -6.11 -7.48 8.28
N LYS A 15 -7.43 -7.65 8.16
CA LYS A 15 -8.26 -8.23 9.22
C LYS A 15 -7.92 -9.69 9.48
N ASP A 16 -7.78 -10.49 8.42
CA ASP A 16 -7.47 -11.92 8.54
C ASP A 16 -6.16 -12.17 9.31
N PHE A 17 -5.18 -11.29 9.15
CA PHE A 17 -3.86 -11.41 9.81
C PHE A 17 -3.68 -10.53 11.05
N LYS A 18 -4.75 -9.91 11.57
CA LYS A 18 -4.66 -9.06 12.77
C LYS A 18 -4.10 -9.84 13.96
N GLY A 19 -3.05 -9.30 14.57
CA GLY A 19 -2.36 -9.90 15.72
C GLY A 19 -1.34 -11.00 15.36
N ASN A 20 -1.14 -11.32 14.08
CA ASN A 20 -0.13 -12.29 13.67
C ASN A 20 1.23 -11.61 13.43
N GLU A 21 2.15 -11.76 14.39
CA GLU A 21 3.48 -11.13 14.33
C GLU A 21 4.39 -11.67 13.21
N ASN A 22 4.09 -12.86 12.68
CA ASN A 22 4.81 -13.46 11.55
C ASN A 22 4.42 -12.84 10.20
N ILE A 23 3.39 -11.98 10.18
CA ILE A 23 2.96 -11.25 9.00
C ILE A 23 3.34 -9.77 9.17
N PHE A 24 3.98 -9.23 8.14
CA PHE A 24 4.24 -7.81 8.01
C PHE A 24 3.49 -7.31 6.80
N ILE A 25 2.64 -6.30 7.00
CA ILE A 25 1.88 -5.66 5.94
C ILE A 25 2.44 -4.24 5.76
N MET A 26 2.91 -3.97 4.56
CA MET A 26 3.10 -2.63 4.01
C MET A 26 1.98 -2.38 3.01
N ASP A 27 1.21 -1.32 3.23
CA ASP A 27 0.04 -0.97 2.42
C ASP A 27 0.14 0.51 2.04
N VAL A 28 0.13 0.78 0.73
CA VAL A 28 0.32 2.10 0.11
C VAL A 28 -0.94 2.45 -0.66
N TYR A 29 -1.80 3.26 -0.04
CA TYR A 29 -3.14 3.51 -0.55
C TYR A 29 -3.54 4.97 -0.40
N ASN A 30 -4.51 5.39 -1.19
CA ASN A 30 -5.14 6.68 -1.07
C ASN A 30 -6.12 6.66 0.12
N LYS A 31 -5.80 7.38 1.20
CA LYS A 31 -6.64 7.36 2.42
C LYS A 31 -8.02 8.00 2.27
N ASN A 32 -8.24 8.73 1.18
CA ASN A 32 -9.46 9.49 0.91
C ASN A 32 -10.50 8.68 0.12
N ILE A 33 -10.22 7.41 -0.21
CA ILE A 33 -11.17 6.51 -0.88
C ILE A 33 -11.49 5.28 -0.02
N TYR A 34 -12.46 4.48 -0.46
CA TYR A 34 -12.88 3.24 0.19
C TYR A 34 -11.65 2.41 0.60
N PRO A 35 -11.65 1.72 1.77
CA PRO A 35 -12.74 1.43 2.70
C PRO A 35 -12.81 2.29 3.96
N HIS A 36 -11.79 3.11 4.25
CA HIS A 36 -11.64 3.83 5.53
C HIS A 36 -11.71 2.94 6.79
N ASP A 37 -11.21 1.71 6.69
CA ASP A 37 -11.37 0.71 7.74
C ASP A 37 -10.34 0.88 8.86
N LEU A 38 -10.75 1.54 9.94
CA LEU A 38 -9.86 1.84 11.08
C LEU A 38 -9.40 0.57 11.81
N GLU A 39 -10.19 -0.49 11.80
CA GLU A 39 -9.83 -1.74 12.47
C GLU A 39 -8.73 -2.47 11.69
N ALA A 40 -8.86 -2.53 10.36
CA ALA A 40 -7.85 -3.10 9.49
C ALA A 40 -6.50 -2.36 9.61
N LYS A 41 -6.54 -1.02 9.75
CA LYS A 41 -5.32 -0.18 9.94
C LYS A 41 -4.44 -0.62 11.11
N GLU A 42 -5.01 -1.24 12.14
CA GLU A 42 -4.25 -1.71 13.30
C GLU A 42 -3.29 -2.86 12.94
N ALA A 43 -3.65 -3.68 11.95
CA ALA A 43 -2.81 -4.79 11.47
C ALA A 43 -1.72 -4.36 10.49
N ILE A 44 -1.90 -3.22 9.81
CA ILE A 44 -0.95 -2.71 8.81
C ILE A 44 0.27 -2.12 9.52
N ARG A 45 1.44 -2.75 9.43
CA ARG A 45 2.64 -2.32 10.20
C ARG A 45 3.36 -1.13 9.56
N CYS A 46 3.27 -0.99 8.25
CA CYS A 46 3.70 0.19 7.50
C CYS A 46 2.51 0.71 6.68
N LYS A 47 1.92 1.82 7.13
CA LYS A 47 0.78 2.48 6.48
C LYS A 47 1.30 3.70 5.73
N VAL A 48 1.26 3.68 4.41
CA VAL A 48 1.60 4.84 3.59
C VAL A 48 0.30 5.43 3.06
N GLU A 49 -0.12 6.54 3.66
CA GLU A 49 -1.40 7.17 3.37
C GLU A 49 -1.25 8.32 2.38
N LEU A 50 -1.44 8.00 1.10
CA LEU A 50 -1.33 8.95 0.00
C LEU A 50 -2.53 9.90 -0.07
N GLN A 51 -2.33 11.05 -0.70
CA GLN A 51 -3.38 12.01 -0.98
C GLN A 51 -3.94 11.80 -2.39
N HIS A 52 -5.10 12.39 -2.67
CA HIS A 52 -5.58 12.47 -4.04
C HIS A 52 -4.54 13.11 -4.96
N TYR A 53 -4.42 12.57 -6.17
CA TYR A 53 -3.54 13.08 -7.22
C TYR A 53 -2.05 13.09 -6.84
N THR A 54 -1.62 12.24 -5.90
CA THR A 54 -0.19 11.98 -5.66
C THR A 54 0.49 11.66 -7.00
N SER A 55 1.62 12.31 -7.23
CA SER A 55 2.39 12.24 -8.48
C SER A 55 3.38 11.07 -8.51
N ASP A 56 3.88 10.73 -9.69
CA ASP A 56 4.93 9.71 -9.89
C ASP A 56 6.11 9.83 -8.91
N PHE A 57 6.66 11.03 -8.76
CA PHE A 57 7.86 11.24 -7.93
C PHE A 57 7.56 11.01 -6.44
N GLU A 58 6.47 11.60 -5.95
CA GLU A 58 6.04 11.44 -4.56
C GLU A 58 5.67 9.99 -4.25
N TYR A 59 4.99 9.31 -5.17
CA TYR A 59 4.65 7.90 -5.04
C TYR A 59 5.89 7.01 -4.93
N LEU A 60 6.84 7.16 -5.86
CA LEU A 60 8.06 6.37 -5.88
C LEU A 60 8.93 6.60 -4.64
N ASP A 61 9.10 7.87 -4.22
CA ASP A 61 9.86 8.21 -3.01
C ASP A 61 9.24 7.57 -1.76
N GLU A 62 7.91 7.65 -1.62
CA GLU A 62 7.21 7.01 -0.50
C GLU A 62 7.32 5.48 -0.55
N VAL A 63 7.13 4.85 -1.71
CA VAL A 63 7.24 3.38 -1.84
C VAL A 63 8.66 2.90 -1.52
N GLU A 64 9.68 3.49 -2.13
CA GLU A 64 11.08 3.09 -1.95
C GLU A 64 11.51 3.23 -0.48
N ARG A 65 11.30 4.42 0.09
CA ARG A 65 11.66 4.73 1.48
C ARG A 65 11.00 3.79 2.48
N ASN A 66 9.71 3.52 2.32
CA ASN A 66 8.96 2.68 3.25
C ASN A 66 9.24 1.19 3.05
N LEU A 67 9.56 0.75 1.83
CA LEU A 67 9.97 -0.61 1.55
C LEU A 67 11.32 -0.92 2.20
N GLU A 68 12.32 -0.05 2.01
CA GLU A 68 13.63 -0.17 2.66
C GLU A 68 13.48 -0.21 4.19
N GLN A 69 12.70 0.71 4.76
CA GLN A 69 12.45 0.73 6.19
C GLN A 69 11.77 -0.56 6.67
N SER A 70 10.79 -1.08 5.92
CA SER A 70 10.08 -2.30 6.29
C SER A 70 11.00 -3.52 6.26
N LEU A 71 11.83 -3.66 5.23
CA LEU A 71 12.81 -4.75 5.10
C LEU A 71 13.94 -4.67 6.14
N SER A 72 14.26 -3.48 6.65
CA SER A 72 15.21 -3.33 7.77
C SER A 72 14.65 -3.81 9.11
N ARG A 73 13.31 -3.85 9.24
CA ARG A 73 12.59 -4.17 10.49
C ARG A 73 12.01 -5.59 10.49
N PHE A 74 11.83 -6.18 9.31
CA PHE A 74 11.21 -7.48 9.12
C PHE A 74 11.99 -8.26 8.07
N TYR A 75 12.29 -9.53 8.34
CA TYR A 75 13.08 -10.41 7.49
C TYR A 75 12.16 -11.47 6.86
N PRO A 76 11.46 -11.17 5.74
CA PRO A 76 10.54 -12.12 5.14
C PRO A 76 11.27 -13.26 4.43
N ASP A 77 10.81 -14.49 4.65
CA ASP A 77 11.16 -15.63 3.79
C ASP A 77 10.41 -15.59 2.45
N LEU A 78 9.25 -14.92 2.42
CA LEU A 78 8.39 -14.76 1.25
C LEU A 78 7.76 -13.35 1.23
N ILE A 79 7.73 -12.75 0.04
CA ILE A 79 7.00 -11.51 -0.24
C ILE A 79 5.83 -11.83 -1.18
N VAL A 80 4.63 -11.38 -0.79
CA VAL A 80 3.46 -11.30 -1.66
C VAL A 80 3.32 -9.85 -2.10
N TYR A 81 3.30 -9.61 -3.40
CA TYR A 81 3.18 -8.29 -4.00
C TYR A 81 1.82 -8.16 -4.68
N ASN A 82 0.97 -7.28 -4.17
CA ASN A 82 -0.32 -6.95 -4.77
C ASN A 82 -0.15 -5.71 -5.68
N ALA A 83 -0.23 -5.94 -6.99
CA ALA A 83 0.06 -4.96 -8.03
C ALA A 83 -1.23 -4.34 -8.60
N GLY A 84 -2.01 -3.66 -7.74
CA GLY A 84 -3.23 -2.96 -8.16
C GLY A 84 -2.91 -1.84 -9.16
N THR A 85 -3.63 -1.77 -10.27
CA THR A 85 -3.40 -0.79 -11.34
C THR A 85 -4.38 0.38 -11.32
N ASP A 86 -5.29 0.42 -10.36
CA ASP A 86 -6.25 1.51 -10.16
C ASP A 86 -5.59 2.78 -9.59
N ILE A 87 -4.29 2.75 -9.30
CA ILE A 87 -3.47 3.93 -9.01
C ILE A 87 -3.20 4.82 -10.23
N LEU A 88 -3.47 4.33 -11.45
CA LEU A 88 -3.12 5.05 -12.67
C LEU A 88 -3.95 6.33 -12.86
N ASP A 89 -3.32 7.34 -13.46
CA ASP A 89 -3.99 8.58 -13.83
C ASP A 89 -5.19 8.30 -14.74
N GLY A 90 -6.34 8.89 -14.39
CA GLY A 90 -7.61 8.66 -15.06
C GLY A 90 -8.43 7.47 -14.56
N ASP A 91 -7.93 6.68 -13.60
CA ASP A 91 -8.78 5.68 -12.93
C ASP A 91 -9.92 6.38 -12.17
N PRO A 92 -11.20 5.96 -12.38
CA PRO A 92 -12.35 6.65 -11.81
C PRO A 92 -12.49 6.51 -10.29
N LEU A 93 -11.84 5.51 -9.68
CA LEU A 93 -11.99 5.16 -8.27
C LEU A 93 -10.72 5.43 -7.45
N GLY A 94 -9.54 5.08 -7.97
CA GLY A 94 -8.28 5.18 -7.23
C GLY A 94 -7.77 6.61 -7.01
N ARG A 95 -8.06 7.53 -7.94
CA ARG A 95 -7.81 8.99 -7.80
C ARG A 95 -6.37 9.36 -7.42
N LEU A 96 -5.40 8.61 -7.91
CA LEU A 96 -4.00 9.01 -7.93
C LEU A 96 -3.64 9.50 -9.34
N SER A 97 -2.46 10.08 -9.50
CA SER A 97 -2.00 10.64 -10.78
C SER A 97 -0.70 9.96 -11.21
N ILE A 98 -0.72 8.63 -11.25
CA ILE A 98 0.43 7.80 -11.55
C ILE A 98 0.46 7.45 -13.04
N SER A 99 1.59 7.69 -13.69
CA SER A 99 1.78 7.32 -15.08
C SER A 99 2.07 5.82 -15.20
N PRO A 100 1.71 5.18 -16.34
CA PRO A 100 2.00 3.77 -16.56
C PRO A 100 3.49 3.40 -16.46
N LYS A 101 4.41 4.35 -16.63
CA LYS A 101 5.87 4.11 -16.54
C LYS A 101 6.34 3.77 -15.13
N VAL A 102 5.56 4.11 -14.10
CA VAL A 102 5.85 3.79 -12.70
C VAL A 102 5.55 2.31 -12.39
N VAL A 103 4.62 1.71 -13.15
CA VAL A 103 4.08 0.37 -12.88
C VAL A 103 4.67 -0.71 -13.81
N ILE A 104 5.28 -0.31 -14.93
CA ILE A 104 5.86 -1.19 -15.97
C ILE A 104 7.34 -1.47 -15.71
#